data_AF-A0A9W5X0R5-F1
#
_entry.id   AF-A0A9W5X0R5-F1
#
_cell.length_a   1.000
_cell.length_b   1.000
_cell.length_c   1.000
_cell.angle_alpha   90.00
_cell.angle_beta   90.00
_cell.angle_gamma   90.00
#
_symmetry.space_group_name_H-M   'P 1'
#
loop_
_entity.id
_entity.type
_entity.pdbx_description
1 polymer ?
#
loop_
_entity_poly.entity_id
_entity_poly.type
_entity_poly.pdbx_seq_one_letter_code
_entity_poly.pdbx_strand_id
1 'polypeptide(L)'
;MTEDDAPRRAAGRPRDDSIDERVLAVTRELLLEVGWDDLSVRLVAARAGVGRASLTRRWPSKAELVLHAILGESPDLAPFSGTDLNGWIDWVVRGSHQLFSRPDVHAAVPGLLLALRENEALRTTLWANFSGPAIALYAEHVAAATRAQRRRTELDSRALLVLAAGAALFVTTVATDDDSAALLRRITELLTAAVESRLD
;
A
#
# COMPACT_ATOMS: atom_id res chain seq x y z
N MET A 1 -8.39 -46.10 30.14
CA MET A 1 -7.27 -45.15 30.22
C MET A 1 -7.72 -43.92 29.47
N THR A 2 -8.15 -42.91 30.23
CA THR A 2 -8.71 -41.62 29.81
C THR A 2 -7.59 -40.61 29.58
N GLU A 3 -7.68 -39.83 28.49
CA GLU A 3 -7.09 -38.49 28.25
C GLU A 3 -7.21 -38.24 26.73
N ASP A 4 -7.56 -37.09 26.17
CA ASP A 4 -7.95 -35.76 26.65
C ASP A 4 -8.49 -35.05 25.39
N ASP A 5 -9.81 -34.93 25.23
CA ASP A 5 -10.42 -34.21 24.09
C ASP A 5 -10.63 -32.74 24.51
N ALA A 6 -9.54 -31.97 24.45
CA ALA A 6 -9.59 -30.54 24.73
C ALA A 6 -10.40 -29.81 23.63
N PRO A 7 -11.38 -28.96 24.00
CA PRO A 7 -12.20 -28.28 23.01
C PRO A 7 -11.34 -27.30 22.20
N ARG A 8 -11.35 -27.47 20.87
CA ARG A 8 -10.77 -26.51 19.92
C ARG A 8 -11.38 -25.14 20.21
N ARG A 9 -10.55 -24.21 20.68
CA ARG A 9 -10.92 -22.81 20.92
C ARG A 9 -11.66 -22.29 19.68
N ALA A 10 -12.94 -21.98 19.87
CA ALA A 10 -13.78 -21.38 18.84
C ALA A 10 -13.03 -20.17 18.25
N ALA A 11 -12.83 -20.20 16.93
CA ALA A 11 -12.39 -19.03 16.18
C ALA A 11 -13.29 -17.87 16.58
N GLY A 12 -12.68 -16.79 17.08
CA GLY A 12 -13.40 -15.61 17.55
C GLY A 12 -14.38 -15.13 16.47
N ARG A 13 -15.52 -14.57 16.92
CA ARG A 13 -16.56 -14.01 16.06
C ARG A 13 -15.93 -13.23 14.88
N PRO A 14 -16.42 -13.42 13.64
CA PRO A 14 -15.90 -12.73 12.46
C PRO A 14 -15.71 -11.23 12.74
N ARG A 15 -14.65 -10.65 12.16
CA ARG A 15 -14.41 -9.21 12.22
C ARG A 15 -15.68 -8.50 11.74
N ASP A 16 -16.08 -7.47 12.50
CA ASP A 16 -17.17 -6.60 12.09
C ASP A 16 -16.57 -5.52 11.18
N ASP A 17 -16.75 -5.71 9.87
CA ASP A 17 -16.18 -4.86 8.82
C ASP A 17 -16.75 -3.43 8.88
N SER A 18 -17.98 -3.28 9.37
CA SER A 18 -18.63 -1.97 9.56
C SER A 18 -17.93 -1.10 10.60
N ILE A 19 -17.27 -1.73 11.58
CA ILE A 19 -16.47 -1.05 12.60
C ILE A 19 -15.15 -0.59 11.98
N ASP A 20 -14.53 -1.42 11.15
CA ASP A 20 -13.24 -1.10 10.54
C ASP A 20 -13.38 0.03 9.55
N GLU A 21 -14.34 -0.04 8.63
CA GLU A 21 -14.62 1.04 7.69
C GLU A 21 -14.83 2.39 8.38
N ARG A 22 -15.62 2.41 9.47
CA ARG A 22 -15.87 3.61 10.27
C ARG A 22 -14.58 4.14 10.91
N VAL A 23 -13.77 3.26 11.51
CA VAL A 23 -12.51 3.65 12.15
C VAL A 23 -11.50 4.18 11.14
N LEU A 24 -11.39 3.53 9.98
CA LEU A 24 -10.49 3.96 8.91
C LEU A 24 -10.94 5.30 8.30
N ALA A 25 -12.25 5.50 8.11
CA ALA A 25 -12.81 6.79 7.67
C ALA A 25 -12.49 7.92 8.64
N VAL A 26 -12.78 7.72 9.94
CA VAL A 26 -12.44 8.69 11.00
C VAL A 26 -10.94 8.97 11.06
N THR A 27 -10.10 7.96 10.80
CA THR A 27 -8.64 8.16 10.78
C THR A 27 -8.23 9.09 9.63
N ARG A 28 -8.79 8.91 8.43
CA ARG A 28 -8.55 9.81 7.28
C ARG A 28 -9.03 11.23 7.55
N GLU A 29 -10.22 11.39 8.13
CA GLU A 29 -10.75 12.70 8.51
C GLU A 29 -9.83 13.40 9.53
N LEU A 30 -9.41 12.69 10.57
CA LEU A 30 -8.52 13.25 11.60
C LEU A 30 -7.13 13.59 11.05
N LEU A 31 -6.60 12.85 10.07
CA LEU A 31 -5.36 13.23 9.40
C LEU A 31 -5.48 14.60 8.72
N LEU A 32 -6.65 14.93 8.16
CA LEU A 32 -6.89 16.24 7.54
C LEU A 32 -7.17 17.32 8.58
N GLU A 33 -7.87 16.99 9.66
CA GLU A 33 -8.22 17.95 10.72
C GLU A 33 -7.02 18.36 11.58
N VAL A 34 -6.21 17.39 12.02
CA VAL A 34 -5.17 17.62 13.04
C VAL A 34 -3.77 17.18 12.58
N GLY A 35 -3.64 16.63 11.38
CA GLY A 35 -2.35 16.17 10.87
C GLY A 35 -1.85 14.90 11.54
N TRP A 36 -0.67 14.44 11.12
CA TRP A 36 -0.04 13.26 11.71
C TRP A 36 0.23 13.47 13.20
N ASP A 37 0.95 14.52 13.61
CA ASP A 37 1.51 14.62 14.97
C ASP A 37 0.45 14.55 16.09
N ASP A 38 -0.67 15.27 15.92
CA ASP A 38 -1.75 15.32 16.92
C ASP A 38 -2.73 14.14 16.83
N LEU A 39 -2.67 13.34 15.76
CA LEU A 39 -3.47 12.12 15.65
C LEU A 39 -3.04 11.08 16.69
N SER A 40 -4.01 10.53 17.42
CA SER A 40 -3.76 9.44 18.38
C SER A 40 -4.84 8.37 18.32
N VAL A 41 -4.50 7.13 18.67
CA VAL A 41 -5.47 6.01 18.76
C VAL A 41 -6.61 6.32 19.72
N ARG A 42 -6.35 7.12 20.78
CA ARG A 42 -7.38 7.58 21.71
C ARG A 42 -8.37 8.53 21.05
N LEU A 43 -7.86 9.48 20.26
CA LEU A 43 -8.67 10.46 19.53
C LEU A 43 -9.55 9.76 18.48
N VAL A 44 -8.96 8.84 17.71
CA VAL A 44 -9.70 8.01 16.74
C VAL A 44 -10.79 7.20 17.43
N ALA A 45 -10.46 6.51 18.53
CA ALA A 45 -11.43 5.71 19.28
C ALA A 45 -12.63 6.53 19.76
N ALA A 46 -12.37 7.71 20.32
CA ALA A 46 -13.40 8.61 20.78
C ALA A 46 -14.29 9.10 19.63
N ARG A 47 -13.69 9.52 18.50
CA ARG A 47 -14.44 10.03 17.33
C ARG A 47 -15.24 8.92 16.63
N ALA A 48 -14.69 7.71 16.53
CA ALA A 48 -15.35 6.57 15.89
C ALA A 48 -16.37 5.84 16.80
N GLY A 49 -16.48 6.26 18.07
CA GLY A 49 -17.41 5.68 19.05
C GLY A 49 -17.07 4.23 19.42
N VAL A 50 -15.79 3.89 19.49
CA VAL A 50 -15.33 2.52 19.78
C VAL A 50 -14.37 2.48 20.97
N GLY A 51 -14.32 1.34 21.66
CA GLY A 51 -13.41 1.17 22.78
C GLY A 51 -11.94 1.14 22.34
N ARG A 52 -11.07 1.91 23.00
CA ARG A 52 -9.62 1.96 22.73
C ARG A 52 -8.97 0.58 22.70
N ALA A 53 -9.31 -0.30 23.66
CA ALA A 53 -8.77 -1.65 23.73
C ALA A 53 -9.14 -2.52 22.50
N SER A 54 -10.29 -2.25 21.88
CA SER A 54 -10.69 -2.93 20.64
C SER A 54 -9.82 -2.46 19.47
N LEU A 55 -9.58 -1.14 19.37
CA LEU A 55 -8.73 -0.52 18.35
C LEU A 55 -7.28 -0.99 18.43
N THR A 56 -6.66 -0.95 19.61
CA THR A 56 -5.27 -1.38 19.81
C THR A 56 -5.04 -2.87 19.57
N ARG A 57 -6.08 -3.70 19.67
CA ARG A 57 -6.02 -5.13 19.31
C ARG A 57 -6.08 -5.34 17.80
N ARG A 58 -6.80 -4.49 17.07
CA ARG A 58 -6.92 -4.56 15.61
C ARG A 58 -5.70 -3.95 14.91
N TRP A 59 -5.27 -2.78 15.38
CA TRP A 59 -4.07 -2.07 14.91
C TRP A 59 -3.14 -1.81 16.09
N PRO A 60 -2.11 -2.65 16.28
CA PRO A 60 -1.10 -2.51 17.33
C PRO A 60 -0.42 -1.14 17.40
N SER A 61 -0.34 -0.40 16.30
CA SER A 61 0.32 0.91 16.24
C SER A 61 -0.48 1.96 15.47
N LYS A 62 -0.22 3.25 15.76
CA LYS A 62 -0.75 4.39 14.98
C LYS A 62 -0.37 4.29 13.50
N ALA A 63 0.87 3.89 13.22
CA ALA A 63 1.36 3.76 11.85
C ALA A 63 0.61 2.67 11.08
N GLU A 64 0.34 1.54 11.72
CA GLU A 64 -0.43 0.44 11.11
C GLU A 64 -1.90 0.82 10.88
N LEU A 65 -2.52 1.51 11.83
CA LEU A 65 -3.86 2.08 11.66
C LEU A 65 -3.92 3.05 10.47
N VAL A 66 -2.97 3.98 10.39
CA VAL A 66 -2.91 4.98 9.33
C VAL A 66 -2.62 4.33 7.97
N LEU A 67 -1.72 3.35 7.90
CA LEU A 67 -1.45 2.61 6.67
C LEU A 67 -2.71 1.90 6.16
N HIS A 68 -3.45 1.20 7.04
CA HIS A 68 -4.73 0.60 6.67
C HIS A 68 -5.75 1.65 6.24
N ALA A 69 -5.76 2.83 6.88
CA ALA A 69 -6.71 3.89 6.55
C ALA A 69 -6.49 4.46 5.15
N ILE A 70 -5.23 4.58 4.72
CA ILE A 70 -4.90 5.19 3.42
C ILE A 70 -4.75 4.17 2.29
N LEU A 71 -4.28 2.95 2.58
CA LEU A 71 -4.04 1.88 1.58
C LEU A 71 -5.17 0.85 1.50
N GLY A 72 -6.02 0.74 2.52
CA GLY A 72 -6.96 -0.36 2.69
C GLY A 72 -6.29 -1.65 3.18
N GLU A 73 -7.06 -2.75 3.28
CA GLU A 73 -6.54 -4.06 3.68
C GLU A 73 -5.77 -4.76 2.56
N SER A 74 -6.15 -4.51 1.30
CA SER A 74 -5.48 -5.05 0.12
C SER A 74 -5.68 -4.10 -1.06
N PRO A 75 -4.65 -3.86 -1.89
CA PRO A 75 -4.85 -3.16 -3.14
C PRO A 75 -5.84 -3.95 -4.01
N ASP A 76 -6.83 -3.26 -4.59
CA ASP A 76 -7.73 -3.90 -5.56
C ASP A 76 -6.93 -4.20 -6.84
N LEU A 77 -6.69 -5.48 -7.07
CA LEU A 77 -5.94 -5.97 -8.21
C LEU A 77 -6.83 -6.35 -9.40
N ALA A 78 -8.16 -6.31 -9.26
CA ALA A 78 -9.06 -6.64 -10.36
C ALA A 78 -8.81 -5.78 -11.61
N PRO A 79 -8.49 -4.47 -11.51
CA PRO A 79 -8.15 -3.64 -12.66
C PRO A 79 -6.91 -4.08 -13.45
N PHE A 80 -6.06 -4.96 -12.90
CA PHE A 80 -4.85 -5.46 -13.55
C PHE A 80 -5.08 -6.76 -14.36
N SER A 81 -6.26 -7.38 -14.21
CA SER A 81 -6.54 -8.64 -14.89
C SER A 81 -6.65 -8.44 -16.41
N GLY A 82 -5.78 -9.11 -17.17
CA GLY A 82 -5.81 -9.07 -18.64
C GLY A 82 -5.18 -7.84 -19.31
N THR A 83 -4.51 -6.96 -18.56
CA THR A 83 -3.73 -5.84 -19.14
C THR A 83 -2.34 -6.31 -19.53
N ASP A 84 -1.85 -5.95 -20.71
CA ASP A 84 -0.46 -6.20 -21.10
C ASP A 84 0.55 -5.42 -20.23
N LEU A 85 1.85 -5.64 -20.48
CA LEU A 85 2.92 -5.03 -19.70
C LEU A 85 2.91 -3.49 -19.76
N ASN A 86 2.54 -2.91 -20.90
CA ASN A 86 2.46 -1.46 -21.06
C ASN A 86 1.26 -0.89 -20.29
N GLY A 87 0.10 -1.54 -20.38
CA GLY A 87 -1.07 -1.23 -19.55
C GLY A 87 -0.78 -1.34 -18.05
N TRP A 88 0.03 -2.33 -17.65
CA TRP A 88 0.45 -2.49 -16.27
C TRP A 88 1.32 -1.32 -15.78
N ILE A 89 2.35 -0.93 -16.54
CA ILE A 89 3.23 0.21 -16.20
C ILE A 89 2.42 1.49 -16.06
N ASP A 90 1.56 1.76 -17.04
CA ASP A 90 0.70 2.93 -17.09
C ASP A 90 -0.29 2.97 -15.91
N TRP A 91 -0.86 1.83 -15.54
CA TRP A 91 -1.66 1.70 -14.32
C TRP A 91 -0.83 2.00 -13.06
N VAL A 92 0.35 1.42 -12.91
CA VAL A 92 1.19 1.58 -11.70
C VAL A 92 1.60 3.03 -11.49
N VAL A 93 1.99 3.72 -12.57
CA VAL A 93 2.34 5.15 -12.53
C VAL A 93 1.13 5.98 -12.11
N ARG A 94 -0.03 5.78 -12.76
CA ARG A 94 -1.25 6.53 -12.43
C ARG A 94 -1.76 6.23 -11.02
N GLY A 95 -1.82 4.96 -10.62
CA GLY A 95 -2.30 4.55 -9.31
C GLY A 95 -1.40 5.08 -8.19
N SER A 96 -0.08 5.05 -8.39
CA SER A 96 0.87 5.67 -7.45
C SER A 96 0.62 7.17 -7.34
N HIS A 97 0.52 7.89 -8.46
CA HIS A 97 0.23 9.32 -8.45
C HIS A 97 -1.10 9.65 -7.78
N GLN A 98 -2.18 8.94 -8.12
CA GLN A 98 -3.50 9.13 -7.52
C GLN A 98 -3.47 8.92 -6.00
N LEU A 99 -2.78 7.87 -5.53
CA LEU A 99 -2.63 7.61 -4.10
C LEU A 99 -1.89 8.75 -3.42
N PHE A 100 -0.71 9.12 -3.93
CA PHE A 100 0.14 10.16 -3.33
C PHE A 100 -0.41 11.58 -3.51
N SER A 101 -1.41 11.79 -4.35
CA SER A 101 -2.14 13.06 -4.51
C SER A 101 -3.29 13.24 -3.52
N ARG A 102 -3.67 12.19 -2.78
CA ARG A 102 -4.79 12.29 -1.83
C ARG A 102 -4.37 13.12 -0.61
N PRO A 103 -5.16 14.11 -0.18
CA PRO A 103 -4.80 14.99 0.94
C PRO A 103 -4.48 14.25 2.25
N ASP A 104 -5.16 13.13 2.53
CA ASP A 104 -4.95 12.33 3.73
C ASP A 104 -3.63 11.55 3.68
N VAL A 105 -3.22 11.11 2.48
CA VAL A 105 -1.90 10.51 2.24
C VAL A 105 -0.81 11.56 2.42
N HIS A 106 -0.97 12.75 1.83
CA HIS A 106 -0.02 13.85 2.02
C HIS A 106 0.20 14.20 3.50
N ALA A 107 -0.88 14.29 4.27
CA ALA A 107 -0.82 14.57 5.71
C ALA A 107 -0.12 13.45 6.51
N ALA A 108 -0.22 12.19 6.06
CA ALA A 108 0.35 11.03 6.74
C ALA A 108 1.82 10.75 6.40
N VAL A 109 2.24 11.02 5.16
CA VAL A 109 3.51 10.56 4.58
C VAL A 109 4.75 10.93 5.42
N PRO A 110 4.96 12.19 5.85
CA PRO A 110 6.17 12.54 6.60
C PRO A 110 6.32 11.72 7.89
N GLY A 111 5.22 11.58 8.63
CA GLY A 111 5.18 10.81 9.86
C GLY A 111 5.30 9.30 9.64
N LEU A 112 4.70 8.79 8.56
CA LEU A 112 4.83 7.39 8.17
C LEU A 112 6.27 7.03 7.80
N LEU A 113 6.98 7.88 7.04
CA LEU A 113 8.38 7.63 6.69
C LEU A 113 9.26 7.51 7.95
N LEU A 114 9.01 8.36 8.95
CA LEU A 114 9.67 8.29 10.25
C LEU A 114 9.31 6.99 11.00
N ALA A 115 8.02 6.66 11.10
CA ALA A 115 7.57 5.47 11.80
C ALA A 115 8.05 4.16 11.14
N LEU A 116 8.10 4.11 9.81
CA LEU A 116 8.61 2.96 9.06
C LEU A 116 10.12 2.78 9.20
N ARG A 117 10.87 3.86 9.45
CA ARG A 117 12.29 3.77 9.77
C ARG A 117 12.52 3.04 11.09
N GLU A 118 11.65 3.29 12.07
CA GLU A 118 11.74 2.77 13.45
C GLU A 118 11.09 1.39 13.63
N ASN A 119 10.23 0.97 12.71
CA ASN A 119 9.52 -0.30 12.78
C ASN A 119 9.82 -1.20 11.56
N GLU A 120 10.86 -2.02 11.68
CA GLU A 120 11.29 -2.94 10.61
C GLU A 120 10.23 -3.98 10.24
N ALA A 121 9.51 -4.52 11.22
CA ALA A 121 8.45 -5.51 10.97
C ALA A 121 7.35 -4.91 10.10
N LEU A 122 6.86 -3.71 10.46
CA LEU A 122 5.85 -3.00 9.69
C LEU A 122 6.33 -2.68 8.27
N ARG A 123 7.57 -2.21 8.12
CA ARG A 123 8.18 -1.94 6.81
C ARG A 123 8.26 -3.19 5.94
N THR A 124 8.65 -4.32 6.54
CA THR A 124 8.76 -5.61 5.84
C THR A 124 7.38 -6.11 5.38
N THR A 125 6.38 -6.08 6.27
CA THR A 125 5.01 -6.47 5.95
C THR A 125 4.41 -5.57 4.86
N LEU A 126 4.59 -4.25 4.97
CA LEU A 126 4.14 -3.30 3.97
C LEU A 126 4.73 -3.62 2.58
N TRP A 127 6.05 -3.84 2.51
CA TRP A 127 6.71 -4.16 1.25
C TRP A 127 6.25 -5.50 0.65
N ALA A 128 6.07 -6.52 1.49
CA ALA A 128 5.58 -7.83 1.04
C ALA A 128 4.17 -7.73 0.43
N ASN A 129 3.27 -6.99 1.10
CA ASN A 129 1.89 -6.80 0.64
C ASN A 129 1.80 -5.98 -0.66
N PHE A 130 2.69 -5.01 -0.85
CA PHE A 130 2.71 -4.17 -2.06
C PHE A 130 3.36 -4.87 -3.26
N SER A 131 4.48 -5.57 -3.04
CA SER A 131 5.27 -6.13 -4.13
C SER A 131 4.81 -7.52 -4.57
N GLY A 132 4.25 -8.35 -3.68
CA GLY A 132 3.80 -9.71 -3.99
C GLY A 132 2.82 -9.78 -5.17
N PRO A 133 1.70 -9.04 -5.11
CA PRO A 133 0.76 -8.87 -6.23
C PRO A 133 1.38 -8.52 -7.58
N ALA A 134 2.21 -7.49 -7.61
CA ALA A 134 2.86 -7.00 -8.80
C ALA A 134 3.79 -8.05 -9.43
N ILE A 135 4.52 -8.79 -8.59
CA ILE A 135 5.41 -9.86 -9.03
C ILE A 135 4.62 -10.98 -9.69
N ALA A 136 3.50 -11.40 -9.10
CA ALA A 136 2.66 -12.46 -9.64
C ALA A 136 2.13 -12.09 -11.04
N LEU A 137 1.59 -10.88 -11.20
CA LEU A 137 1.08 -10.37 -12.48
C LEU A 137 2.17 -10.25 -13.55
N TYR A 138 3.34 -9.73 -13.18
CA TYR A 138 4.46 -9.57 -14.11
C TYR A 138 5.03 -10.95 -14.53
N ALA A 139 4.99 -11.95 -13.65
CA ALA A 139 5.39 -13.33 -13.96
C ALA A 139 4.41 -14.06 -14.90
N GLU A 140 3.14 -13.69 -14.95
CA GLU A 140 2.16 -14.22 -15.92
C GLU A 140 2.41 -13.69 -17.34
N HIS A 141 2.89 -12.46 -17.46
CA HIS A 141 3.14 -11.80 -18.75
C HIS A 141 4.45 -12.22 -19.40
N VAL A 142 5.50 -12.33 -18.60
CA VAL A 142 6.80 -12.78 -19.09
C VAL A 142 6.80 -14.29 -18.99
N ALA A 143 6.67 -14.98 -20.13
CA ALA A 143 6.76 -16.44 -20.25
C ALA A 143 8.15 -16.98 -19.87
N ALA A 144 8.57 -16.75 -18.63
CA ALA A 144 9.90 -16.96 -18.11
C ALA A 144 10.14 -18.44 -17.88
N ALA A 145 10.70 -19.11 -18.89
CA ALA A 145 10.98 -20.54 -18.87
C ALA A 145 12.03 -20.92 -17.81
N THR A 146 13.04 -20.07 -17.59
CA THR A 146 14.16 -20.36 -16.69
C THR A 146 14.04 -19.67 -15.32
N ARG A 147 14.72 -20.23 -14.30
CA ARG A 147 14.82 -19.60 -12.98
C ARG A 147 15.52 -18.24 -13.02
N ALA A 148 16.49 -18.06 -13.92
CA ALA A 148 17.19 -16.80 -14.09
C ALA A 148 16.27 -15.70 -14.67
N GLN A 149 15.47 -16.04 -15.69
CA GLN A 149 14.46 -15.14 -16.25
C GLN A 149 13.43 -14.75 -15.18
N ARG A 150 12.89 -15.71 -14.42
CA ARG A 150 11.93 -15.42 -13.33
C ARG A 150 12.49 -14.45 -12.28
N ARG A 151 13.73 -14.63 -11.84
CA ARG A 151 14.39 -13.71 -10.88
C ARG A 151 14.56 -12.30 -11.47
N ARG A 152 14.92 -12.19 -12.75
CA ARG A 152 15.09 -10.89 -13.42
C ARG A 152 13.75 -10.15 -13.52
N THR A 153 12.73 -10.85 -14.00
CA THR A 153 11.32 -10.43 -14.06
C THR A 153 10.79 -9.93 -12.71
N GLU A 154 11.11 -10.64 -11.62
CA GLU A 154 10.76 -10.22 -10.25
C GLU A 154 11.51 -8.96 -9.79
N LEU A 155 12.78 -8.78 -10.19
CA LEU A 155 13.55 -7.59 -9.86
C LEU A 155 13.06 -6.37 -10.66
N ASP A 156 12.75 -6.55 -11.94
CA ASP A 156 12.25 -5.49 -12.81
C ASP A 156 10.88 -4.98 -12.32
N SER A 157 9.96 -5.87 -11.94
CA SER A 157 8.66 -5.46 -11.40
C SER A 157 8.79 -4.67 -10.09
N ARG A 158 9.67 -5.09 -9.18
CA ARG A 158 9.98 -4.34 -7.96
C ARG A 158 10.60 -2.98 -8.26
N ALA A 159 11.54 -2.91 -9.21
CA ALA A 159 12.15 -1.65 -9.61
C ALA A 159 11.12 -0.68 -10.18
N LEU A 160 10.22 -1.15 -11.05
CA LEU A 160 9.13 -0.35 -11.62
C LEU A 160 8.20 0.19 -10.53
N LEU A 161 7.78 -0.65 -9.57
CA LEU A 161 6.98 -0.22 -8.43
C LEU A 161 7.68 0.88 -7.63
N VAL A 162 8.97 0.70 -7.29
CA VAL A 162 9.74 1.68 -6.50
C VAL A 162 9.90 2.98 -7.27
N LEU A 163 10.18 2.92 -8.57
CA LEU A 163 10.34 4.11 -9.41
C LEU A 163 9.02 4.89 -9.55
N ALA A 164 7.91 4.21 -9.81
CA ALA A 164 6.61 4.84 -9.92
C ALA A 164 6.14 5.45 -8.58
N ALA A 165 6.23 4.70 -7.49
CA ALA A 165 5.87 5.19 -6.16
C ALA A 165 6.79 6.33 -5.69
N GLY A 166 8.09 6.21 -5.94
CA GLY A 166 9.09 7.23 -5.59
C GLY A 166 8.91 8.51 -6.40
N ALA A 167 8.66 8.40 -7.71
CA ALA A 167 8.36 9.55 -8.56
C ALA A 167 7.05 10.24 -8.14
N ALA A 168 5.99 9.46 -7.90
CA ALA A 168 4.71 9.99 -7.40
C ALA A 168 4.89 10.72 -6.07
N LEU A 169 5.53 10.10 -5.08
CA LEU A 169 5.85 10.74 -3.80
C LEU A 169 6.63 12.04 -4.00
N PHE A 170 7.68 12.03 -4.81
CA PHE A 170 8.54 13.20 -4.99
C PHE A 170 7.83 14.34 -5.71
N VAL A 171 7.08 14.05 -6.78
CA VAL A 171 6.32 15.04 -7.54
C VAL A 171 5.25 15.69 -6.67
N THR A 172 4.51 14.89 -5.89
CA THR A 172 3.40 15.45 -5.11
C THR A 172 3.84 16.10 -3.80
N THR A 173 5.08 15.87 -3.32
CA THR A 173 5.57 16.45 -2.05
C THR A 173 6.71 17.45 -2.18
N VAL A 174 7.56 17.33 -3.20
CA VAL A 174 8.77 18.16 -3.37
C VAL A 174 8.70 18.99 -4.64
N ALA A 175 8.41 18.35 -5.78
CA ALA A 175 8.34 19.01 -7.08
C ALA A 175 6.89 19.38 -7.46
N THR A 176 6.17 20.01 -6.53
CA THR A 176 4.74 20.31 -6.68
C THR A 176 4.42 21.20 -7.88
N ASP A 177 5.35 22.09 -8.25
CA ASP A 177 5.19 22.97 -9.42
C ASP A 177 5.26 22.21 -10.75
N ASP A 178 5.86 21.02 -10.75
CA ASP A 178 5.99 20.14 -11.91
C ASP A 178 4.91 19.05 -11.96
N ASP A 179 4.04 18.96 -10.94
CA ASP A 179 2.95 17.98 -10.88
C ASP A 179 1.91 18.25 -11.99
N SER A 180 2.15 17.60 -13.12
CA SER A 180 1.43 17.83 -14.35
C SER A 180 1.16 16.53 -15.07
N ALA A 181 0.05 16.48 -15.79
CA ALA A 181 -0.28 15.36 -16.66
C ALA A 181 0.80 15.11 -17.73
N ALA A 182 1.56 16.14 -18.12
CA ALA A 182 2.67 16.00 -19.06
C ALA A 182 3.85 15.25 -18.44
N LEU A 183 4.23 15.57 -17.20
CA LEU A 183 5.29 14.86 -16.50
C LEU A 183 4.93 13.40 -16.23
N LEU A 184 3.69 13.13 -15.81
CA LEU A 184 3.20 11.76 -15.60
C LEU A 184 3.26 10.92 -16.88
N ARG A 185 2.79 11.46 -18.01
CA ARG A 185 2.92 10.78 -19.30
C ARG A 185 4.39 10.49 -19.63
N ARG A 186 5.27 11.45 -19.39
CA ARG A 186 6.70 11.27 -19.67
C ARG A 186 7.35 10.21 -18.80
N ILE A 187 6.98 10.13 -17.52
CA ILE A 187 7.42 9.06 -16.61
C ILE A 187 6.96 7.69 -17.13
N THR A 188 5.69 7.55 -17.52
CA THR A 188 5.18 6.29 -18.11
C THR A 188 5.96 5.90 -19.36
N GLU A 189 6.17 6.82 -20.31
CA GLU A 189 6.93 6.55 -21.53
C GLU A 189 8.37 6.08 -21.24
N LEU A 190 9.06 6.72 -20.29
CA LEU A 190 10.43 6.35 -19.91
C LEU A 190 10.50 4.95 -19.27
N LEU A 191 9.54 4.62 -18.40
CA LEU A 191 9.49 3.31 -17.76
C LEU A 191 9.13 2.20 -18.77
N THR A 192 8.19 2.47 -19.67
CA THR A 192 7.84 1.55 -20.77
C THR A 192 9.04 1.27 -21.67
N ALA A 193 9.71 2.32 -22.15
CA ALA A 193 10.88 2.16 -23.03
C ALA A 193 12.02 1.36 -22.36
N ALA A 194 12.23 1.56 -21.06
CA ALA A 194 13.26 0.83 -20.29
C ALA A 194 12.96 -0.66 -20.14
N VAL A 195 11.69 -1.05 -20.19
CA VAL A 195 11.24 -2.44 -20.11
C VAL A 195 11.30 -3.10 -21.50
N GLU A 196 10.83 -2.40 -22.54
CA GLU A 196 10.87 -2.87 -23.92
C GLU A 196 12.31 -3.15 -24.38
N SER A 197 13.25 -2.25 -24.06
CA SER A 197 14.67 -2.42 -24.43
C SER A 197 15.37 -3.61 -23.77
N ARG A 198 14.71 -4.34 -22.87
CA ARG A 198 15.23 -5.55 -22.19
C ARG A 198 14.57 -6.83 -22.68
N LEU A 199 13.54 -6.71 -23.52
CA LEU A 199 12.90 -7.83 -24.19
C LEU A 199 13.58 -8.17 -25.53
N ASP A 200 14.27 -7.19 -26.12
CA ASP A 200 15.17 -7.33 -27.28
C ASP A 200 16.54 -7.92 -26.90
#